data_AF-A0A9P7S2R7-F1
#
_entry.id   AF-A0A9P7S2R7-F1
#
_cell.length_a   1.000
_cell.length_b   1.000
_cell.length_c   1.000
_cell.angle_alpha   90.00
_cell.angle_beta   90.00
_cell.angle_gamma   90.00
#
_symmetry.space_group_name_H-M   'P 1'
#
loop_
_entity.id
_entity.type
_entity.pdbx_description
1 polymer ?
#
loop_
_entity_poly.entity_id
_entity_poly.type
_entity_poly.pdbx_seq_one_letter_code
_entity_poly.pdbx_strand_id
1 'polypeptide(L)'
;MRGKLPTEGNFVTVSTVVASPASRGSVQLHSSDPFDDPFIDPNFYGSKFDMTVMKEAIYAARRFTAARSWDSYILKPSFNATTEAEIEDMIRDTTWTISHPVGMAAMSAKSADYGVVDPDLRVKGIRSGLRVIDGSVFVS
;
A
#
# COMPACT_ATOMS: atom_id res chain seq x y z
N MET A 1 0.82 -0.82 -13.26
CA MET A 1 1.40 -2.11 -13.63
C MET A 1 2.26 -1.95 -14.89
N ARG A 2 3.59 -2.06 -14.78
CA ARG A 2 4.50 -2.05 -15.95
C ARG A 2 4.90 -3.44 -16.43
N GLY A 3 4.54 -4.51 -15.72
CA GLY A 3 4.62 -5.87 -16.25
C GLY A 3 3.47 -6.14 -17.21
N LYS A 4 3.78 -6.57 -18.45
CA LYS A 4 2.77 -7.04 -19.40
C LYS A 4 2.11 -8.30 -18.83
N LEU A 5 0.94 -8.15 -18.22
CA LEU A 5 0.07 -9.30 -17.95
C LEU A 5 -0.25 -9.96 -19.29
N PRO A 6 -0.22 -11.30 -19.39
CA PRO A 6 -0.59 -11.96 -20.62
C PRO A 6 -2.06 -11.64 -20.95
N THR A 7 -2.36 -11.36 -22.22
CA THR A 7 -3.69 -10.92 -22.65
C THR A 7 -4.65 -12.08 -22.91
N GLU A 8 -4.14 -13.30 -23.03
CA GLU A 8 -4.91 -14.50 -23.38
C GLU A 8 -4.41 -15.71 -22.58
N GLY A 9 -5.34 -16.54 -22.11
CA GLY A 9 -5.06 -17.77 -21.37
C GLY A 9 -5.82 -17.85 -20.05
N ASN A 10 -5.52 -18.91 -19.28
CA ASN A 10 -6.05 -19.11 -17.93
C ASN A 10 -4.95 -18.81 -16.91
N PHE A 11 -5.24 -17.96 -15.93
CA PHE A 11 -4.26 -17.46 -14.97
C PHE A 11 -4.71 -17.70 -13.53
N VAL A 12 -3.73 -17.96 -12.68
CA VAL A 12 -3.85 -17.89 -11.24
C VAL A 12 -2.91 -16.79 -10.76
N THR A 13 -3.42 -15.90 -9.91
CA THR A 13 -2.63 -14.80 -9.33
C THR A 13 -2.54 -14.96 -7.83
N VAL A 14 -1.32 -14.86 -7.30
CA VAL A 14 -1.07 -14.74 -5.87
C VAL A 14 -0.71 -13.27 -5.60
N SER A 15 -1.63 -12.53 -5.01
CA SER A 15 -1.41 -11.15 -4.60
C SER A 15 -0.86 -11.09 -3.18
N THR A 16 0.16 -10.27 -2.98
CA THR A 16 0.81 -10.07 -1.68
C THR A 16 0.62 -8.63 -1.22
N VAL A 17 0.47 -8.43 0.09
CA VAL A 17 0.19 -7.13 0.70
C VAL A 17 1.07 -6.97 1.94
N VAL A 18 1.72 -5.81 2.07
CA VAL A 18 2.34 -5.42 3.34
C VAL A 18 1.23 -4.91 4.25
N ALA A 19 0.72 -5.76 5.14
CA ALA A 19 -0.44 -5.44 5.98
C ALA A 19 -0.17 -4.35 7.03
N SER A 20 1.09 -4.21 7.45
CA SER A 20 1.53 -3.23 8.46
C SER A 20 2.75 -2.46 7.94
N PRO A 21 2.56 -1.56 6.96
CA PRO A 21 3.67 -0.85 6.35
C PRO A 21 4.31 0.14 7.33
N ALA A 22 5.62 0.27 7.26
CA ALA A 22 6.40 1.28 7.96
C ALA A 22 6.49 2.59 7.15
N SER A 23 6.39 2.52 5.82
CA SER A 23 6.36 3.72 4.97
C SER A 23 5.13 4.57 5.26
N ARG A 24 5.29 5.89 5.13
CA ARG A 24 4.21 6.87 5.24
C ARG A 24 4.28 7.80 4.04
N GLY A 25 3.13 8.03 3.44
CA GLY A 25 2.93 8.91 2.30
C GLY A 25 2.29 10.24 2.70
N SER A 26 1.86 11.00 1.70
CA SER A 26 1.17 12.27 1.89
C SER A 26 0.14 12.54 0.80
N VAL A 27 -0.81 13.41 1.13
CA VAL A 27 -1.73 14.04 0.18
C VAL A 27 -1.54 15.54 0.33
N GLN A 28 -1.28 16.24 -0.78
CA GLN A 28 -0.98 17.67 -0.81
C GLN A 28 -1.81 18.37 -1.87
N LEU A 29 -2.08 19.66 -1.64
CA LEU A 29 -2.71 20.51 -2.65
C LEU A 29 -1.76 20.65 -3.84
N HIS A 30 -2.29 20.43 -5.05
CA HIS A 30 -1.57 20.74 -6.29
C HIS A 30 -1.68 22.23 -6.63
N SER A 31 -2.85 22.82 -6.39
CA SER A 31 -3.14 24.24 -6.62
C SER A 31 -4.15 24.76 -5.60
N SER A 32 -4.58 26.02 -5.76
CA SER A 32 -5.69 26.60 -5.00
C SER A 32 -7.08 26.32 -5.61
N ASP A 33 -7.16 25.72 -6.79
CA ASP A 33 -8.42 25.36 -7.43
C ASP A 33 -8.96 24.06 -6.81
N PRO A 34 -10.17 24.05 -6.21
CA PRO A 34 -10.74 22.85 -5.61
C PRO A 34 -11.12 21.75 -6.62
N PHE A 35 -11.09 22.04 -7.93
CA PHE A 35 -11.35 21.06 -8.99
C PHE A 35 -10.08 20.40 -9.55
N ASP A 36 -8.91 20.89 -9.15
CA ASP A 36 -7.64 20.24 -9.51
C ASP A 36 -7.42 18.99 -8.64
N ASP A 37 -6.96 17.90 -9.27
CA ASP A 37 -6.59 16.69 -8.56
C ASP A 37 -5.45 16.99 -7.56
N PRO A 38 -5.50 16.42 -6.33
CA PRO A 38 -4.42 16.59 -5.37
C PRO A 38 -3.18 15.80 -5.77
N PHE A 39 -2.02 16.19 -5.26
CA PHE A 39 -0.84 15.34 -5.29
C PHE A 39 -0.94 14.24 -4.23
N ILE A 40 -0.92 12.98 -4.66
CA ILE A 40 -0.95 11.82 -3.80
C ILE A 40 0.34 11.04 -4.00
N ASP A 41 1.16 10.96 -2.95
CA ASP A 41 2.35 10.12 -2.91
C ASP A 41 2.26 9.14 -1.73
N PRO A 42 1.91 7.86 -1.97
CA PRO A 42 1.90 6.83 -0.95
C PRO A 42 3.29 6.51 -0.38
N ASN A 43 4.38 6.92 -1.06
CA ASN A 43 5.76 6.62 -0.71
C ASN A 43 6.00 5.11 -0.55
N PHE A 44 5.52 4.31 -1.52
CA PHE A 44 5.69 2.85 -1.48
C PHE A 44 7.16 2.48 -1.37
N TYR A 45 7.47 1.65 -0.36
CA TYR A 45 8.83 1.18 -0.07
C TYR A 45 9.83 2.30 0.29
N GLY A 46 9.35 3.44 0.80
CA GLY A 46 10.21 4.46 1.41
C GLY A 46 11.00 3.92 2.61
N SER A 47 10.43 2.93 3.33
CA SER A 47 11.13 2.13 4.33
C SER A 47 11.70 0.85 3.73
N LYS A 48 12.96 0.54 4.05
CA LYS A 48 13.59 -0.75 3.71
C LYS A 48 12.84 -1.94 4.30
N PHE A 49 12.16 -1.75 5.43
CA PHE A 49 11.36 -2.80 6.08
C PHE A 49 10.28 -3.33 5.13
N ASP A 50 9.54 -2.44 4.47
CA ASP A 50 8.43 -2.82 3.60
C ASP A 50 8.91 -3.60 2.38
N MET A 51 10.08 -3.22 1.83
CA MET A 51 10.70 -3.94 0.72
C MET A 51 11.14 -5.34 1.16
N THR A 52 11.77 -5.47 2.33
CA THR A 52 12.14 -6.78 2.89
C THR A 52 10.92 -7.67 3.11
N VAL A 53 9.85 -7.15 3.73
CA VAL A 53 8.60 -7.90 3.93
C VAL A 53 8.01 -8.36 2.60
N MET A 54 8.01 -7.49 1.57
CA MET A 54 7.48 -7.86 0.27
C MET A 54 8.34 -8.95 -0.42
N LYS A 55 9.68 -8.88 -0.32
CA LYS A 55 10.56 -9.96 -0.83
C LYS A 55 10.24 -11.30 -0.16
N GLU A 56 10.09 -11.31 1.16
CA GLU A 56 9.69 -12.52 1.90
C GLU A 56 8.30 -13.04 1.50
N ALA A 57 7.35 -12.14 1.23
CA ALA A 57 6.03 -12.51 0.73
C ALA A 57 6.10 -13.15 -0.66
N ILE A 58 6.96 -12.65 -1.56
CA ILE A 58 7.22 -13.26 -2.87
C ILE A 58 7.87 -14.65 -2.70
N TYR A 59 8.84 -14.82 -1.80
CA TYR A 59 9.42 -16.14 -1.52
C TYR A 59 8.39 -17.11 -0.93
N ALA A 60 7.49 -16.64 -0.06
CA ALA A 60 6.38 -17.43 0.45
C ALA A 60 5.41 -17.84 -0.67
N ALA A 61 5.04 -16.93 -1.57
CA ALA A 61 4.20 -17.23 -2.73
C ALA A 61 4.83 -18.26 -3.68
N ARG A 62 6.16 -18.18 -3.89
CA ARG A 62 6.90 -19.19 -4.67
C ARG A 62 6.88 -20.56 -4.00
N ARG A 63 7.12 -20.63 -2.69
CA ARG A 63 7.02 -21.89 -1.93
C ARG A 63 5.62 -22.48 -1.98
N PHE A 64 4.59 -21.63 -1.88
CA PHE A 64 3.19 -22.04 -1.98
C PHE A 64 2.86 -22.64 -3.34
N THR A 65 3.23 -21.95 -4.42
CA THR A 65 2.94 -22.39 -5.80
C THR A 65 3.80 -23.57 -6.28
N ALA A 66 4.91 -23.85 -5.60
CA ALA A 66 5.76 -25.03 -5.85
C ALA A 66 5.32 -26.30 -5.09
N ALA A 67 4.27 -26.24 -4.26
CA ALA A 67 3.79 -27.41 -3.55
C ALA A 67 3.11 -28.42 -4.51
N ARG A 68 3.25 -29.72 -4.24
CA ARG A 68 2.74 -30.83 -5.09
C ARG A 68 1.27 -30.72 -5.49
N SER A 69 0.44 -30.07 -4.68
CA SER A 69 -0.98 -29.80 -5.00
C SER A 69 -1.17 -28.95 -6.26
N TRP A 70 -0.13 -28.23 -6.69
CA TRP A 70 -0.14 -27.32 -7.83
C TRP A 70 0.49 -27.92 -9.09
N ASP A 71 1.07 -29.12 -9.04
CA ASP A 71 1.87 -29.71 -10.14
C ASP A 71 1.10 -29.80 -11.47
N SER A 72 -0.21 -30.01 -11.42
CA SER A 72 -1.07 -30.10 -12.63
C SER A 72 -1.76 -28.77 -13.01
N TYR A 73 -1.52 -27.69 -12.26
CA TYR A 73 -2.22 -26.41 -12.44
C TYR A 73 -1.27 -25.27 -12.83
N ILE A 74 -0.08 -25.21 -12.21
CA ILE A 74 0.88 -24.13 -12.46
C ILE A 74 1.85 -24.56 -13.56
N LEU A 75 1.56 -24.14 -14.79
CA LEU A 75 2.36 -24.52 -15.96
C LEU A 75 3.70 -23.78 -16.05
N LYS A 76 3.72 -22.49 -15.70
CA LYS A 76 4.91 -21.63 -15.68
C LYS A 76 4.66 -20.37 -14.85
N PRO A 77 5.68 -19.83 -14.17
CA PRO A 77 5.56 -18.53 -13.51
C PRO A 77 5.52 -17.40 -14.55
N SER A 78 4.83 -16.31 -14.22
CA SER A 78 4.80 -15.10 -15.06
C SER A 78 6.07 -14.25 -14.95
N PHE A 79 6.83 -14.42 -13.87
CA PHE A 79 8.10 -13.72 -13.63
C PHE A 79 9.19 -14.72 -13.25
N ASN A 80 10.35 -14.61 -13.89
CA ASN A 80 11.50 -15.48 -13.65
C ASN A 80 12.68 -14.73 -13.00
N ALA A 81 12.39 -13.80 -12.09
CA ALA A 81 13.42 -13.10 -11.32
C ALA A 81 14.12 -14.09 -10.36
N THR A 82 15.44 -14.19 -10.42
CA THR A 82 16.22 -15.18 -9.67
C THR A 82 17.16 -14.56 -8.64
N THR A 83 17.60 -13.33 -8.87
CA THR A 83 18.43 -12.58 -7.93
C THR A 83 17.60 -11.64 -7.05
N GLU A 84 18.13 -11.24 -5.89
CA GLU A 84 17.43 -10.28 -5.02
C GLU A 84 17.19 -8.93 -5.70
N ALA A 85 18.10 -8.50 -6.58
CA ALA A 85 17.96 -7.27 -7.35
C ALA A 85 16.83 -7.38 -8.37
N GLU A 86 16.79 -8.48 -9.14
CA GLU A 86 15.70 -8.74 -10.09
C GLU A 86 14.33 -8.83 -9.40
N ILE A 87 14.29 -9.39 -8.18
CA ILE A 87 13.05 -9.47 -7.39
C ILE A 87 12.63 -8.08 -6.92
N GLU A 88 13.57 -7.24 -6.47
CA GLU A 88 13.27 -5.87 -6.08
C GLU A 88 12.74 -5.03 -7.25
N ASP A 89 13.40 -5.11 -8.41
CA ASP A 89 12.97 -4.41 -9.63
C ASP A 89 11.57 -4.87 -10.05
N MET A 90 11.33 -6.19 -10.04
CA MET A 90 10.01 -6.76 -10.29
C MET A 90 8.95 -6.22 -9.32
N ILE A 91 9.26 -6.13 -8.02
CA ILE A 91 8.35 -5.56 -7.02
C ILE A 91 8.03 -4.11 -7.38
N ARG A 92 9.03 -3.27 -7.64
CA ARG A 92 8.82 -1.85 -7.97
C ARG A 92 7.98 -1.65 -9.23
N ASP A 93 8.18 -2.49 -10.26
CA ASP A 93 7.45 -2.40 -11.53
C ASP A 93 6.01 -2.93 -11.48
N THR A 94 5.72 -3.84 -10.56
CA THR A 94 4.43 -4.53 -10.46
C THR A 94 3.56 -4.03 -9.32
N THR A 95 4.12 -3.25 -8.39
CA THR A 95 3.39 -2.72 -7.24
C THR A 95 2.22 -1.85 -7.66
N TRP A 96 1.14 -2.05 -6.94
CA TRP A 96 -0.08 -1.28 -7.02
C TRP A 96 -0.77 -1.31 -5.65
N THR A 97 -1.76 -0.45 -5.46
CA THR A 97 -2.52 -0.38 -4.21
C THR A 97 -3.71 -1.32 -4.24
N ILE A 98 -4.04 -1.94 -3.11
CA ILE A 98 -5.33 -2.61 -2.90
C ILE A 98 -6.44 -1.64 -2.46
N SER A 99 -6.21 -0.33 -2.61
CA SER A 99 -7.18 0.75 -2.38
C SER A 99 -7.63 0.90 -0.92
N HIS A 100 -6.70 0.78 0.04
CA HIS A 100 -6.94 1.03 1.47
C HIS A 100 -6.17 2.25 2.04
N PRO A 101 -6.33 3.47 1.49
CA PRO A 101 -5.68 4.67 2.05
C PRO A 101 -6.36 5.10 3.36
N VAL A 102 -5.55 5.41 4.39
CA VAL A 102 -6.02 5.81 5.72
C VAL A 102 -5.03 6.79 6.36
N GLY A 103 -5.46 7.50 7.41
CA GLY A 103 -4.55 8.24 8.31
C GLY A 103 -4.19 9.67 7.93
N MET A 104 -4.75 10.23 6.85
CA MET A 104 -4.48 11.62 6.44
C MET A 104 -4.95 12.66 7.46
N ALA A 105 -5.99 12.36 8.23
CA ALA A 105 -6.51 13.21 9.30
C ALA A 105 -6.47 12.48 10.66
N ALA A 106 -5.35 11.80 10.92
CA ALA A 106 -5.20 10.87 12.03
C ALA A 106 -5.67 11.43 13.38
N MET A 107 -6.37 10.58 14.12
CA MET A 107 -6.77 10.81 15.50
C MET A 107 -5.55 10.80 16.43
N SER A 108 -5.59 11.59 17.49
CA SER A 108 -4.52 11.62 18.50
C SER A 108 -5.05 12.14 19.84
N ALA A 109 -4.24 12.04 20.90
CA ALA A 109 -4.62 12.57 22.21
C ALA A 109 -4.95 14.08 22.12
N LYS A 110 -5.89 14.55 22.95
CA LYS A 110 -6.33 15.97 22.98
C LYS A 110 -5.17 16.95 23.16
N SER A 111 -4.16 16.57 23.94
CA SER A 111 -2.97 17.37 24.23
C SER A 111 -1.81 17.16 23.25
N ALA A 112 -1.92 16.25 22.28
CA ALA A 112 -0.85 16.01 21.31
C ALA A 112 -0.74 17.18 20.33
N ASP A 113 0.50 17.52 19.99
CA ASP A 113 0.89 18.53 19.00
C ASP A 113 0.83 18.02 17.55
N TYR A 114 0.66 16.72 17.36
CA TYR A 114 0.38 16.06 16.08
C TYR A 114 -1.07 15.57 15.98
N GLY A 115 -1.43 15.07 14.80
CA GLY A 115 -2.76 14.57 14.46
C GLY A 115 -3.77 15.71 14.21
N VAL A 116 -4.86 15.38 13.52
CA VAL A 116 -5.85 16.37 13.05
C VAL A 116 -7.08 16.39 13.95
N VAL A 117 -7.52 15.23 14.43
CA VAL A 117 -8.71 15.11 15.29
C VAL A 117 -8.37 14.57 16.67
N ASP A 118 -9.20 14.92 17.65
CA ASP A 118 -9.18 14.34 19.00
C ASP A 118 -9.91 12.97 19.07
N PRO A 119 -9.91 12.27 20.21
CA PRO A 119 -10.61 10.98 20.34
C PRO A 119 -12.13 11.05 20.17
N ASP A 120 -12.70 12.24 20.25
CA ASP A 120 -14.11 12.49 19.94
C ASP A 120 -14.27 12.86 18.46
N LEU A 121 -13.26 12.69 17.60
CA LEU A 121 -13.23 13.05 16.18
C LEU A 121 -13.46 14.53 15.88
N ARG A 122 -13.25 15.42 16.86
CA ARG A 122 -13.32 16.87 16.66
C ARG A 122 -11.99 17.38 16.12
N VAL A 123 -12.04 18.25 15.11
CA VAL A 123 -10.84 18.89 14.55
C VAL A 123 -10.20 19.79 15.60
N LYS A 124 -8.90 19.57 15.84
CA LYS A 124 -8.11 20.35 16.82
C LYS A 124 -8.00 21.81 16.38
N GLY A 125 -8.03 22.74 17.35
CA GLY A 125 -7.90 24.18 17.10
C GLY A 125 -9.16 24.90 16.60
N ILE A 126 -10.24 24.18 16.31
CA ILE A 126 -11.53 24.76 15.87
C ILE A 126 -12.48 24.91 17.06
N ARG A 127 -13.08 26.11 17.23
CA ARG A 127 -13.89 26.45 18.41
C ARG A 127 -15.22 25.69 18.50
N SER A 128 -15.85 25.33 17.39
CA SER A 128 -17.13 24.59 17.42
C SER A 128 -17.46 23.94 16.08
N GLY A 129 -18.07 22.75 16.15
CA GLY A 129 -18.92 22.19 15.09
C GLY A 129 -18.26 21.28 14.05
N LEU A 130 -16.92 21.20 13.96
CA LEU A 130 -16.27 20.43 12.89
C LEU A 130 -15.74 19.06 13.36
N ARG A 131 -16.09 18.01 12.61
CA ARG A 131 -15.66 16.63 12.81
C ARG A 131 -15.28 15.99 11.48
N VAL A 132 -14.41 14.98 11.53
CA VAL A 132 -14.07 14.11 10.39
C VAL A 132 -14.48 12.69 10.75
N ILE A 133 -15.27 12.03 9.89
CA ILE A 133 -15.83 10.70 10.16
C ILE A 133 -15.67 9.83 8.91
N ASP A 134 -14.45 9.42 8.64
CA ASP A 134 -14.07 8.48 7.57
C ASP A 134 -12.73 7.80 7.90
N GLY A 135 -12.18 6.99 6.99
CA GLY A 135 -10.93 6.24 7.21
C GLY A 135 -9.67 7.10 7.42
N SER A 136 -9.72 8.40 7.14
CA SER A 136 -8.61 9.32 7.36
C SER A 136 -8.24 9.46 8.84
N VAL A 137 -9.14 9.11 9.78
CA VAL A 137 -8.90 9.25 11.22
C VAL A 137 -8.12 8.09 11.85
N PHE A 138 -7.94 6.98 11.14
CA PHE A 138 -7.18 5.84 11.66
C PHE A 138 -5.70 6.19 11.88
N VAL A 139 -5.07 5.54 12.86
CA VAL A 139 -3.71 5.89 13.34
C VAL A 139 -2.62 4.91 12.90
N SER A 140 -3.01 3.81 12.27
CA SER A 140 -2.15 2.72 11.80
C SER A 140 -2.85 1.91 10.73
#